data_AF-A0A1X2HPZ9-F1
#
_entry.id   AF-A0A1X2HPZ9-F1
#
_cell.length_a   1.000
_cell.length_b   1.000
_cell.length_c   1.000
_cell.angle_alpha   90.00
_cell.angle_beta   90.00
_cell.angle_gamma   90.00
#
_symmetry.space_group_name_H-M   'P 1'
#
loop_
_entity.id
_entity.type
_entity.pdbx_description
1 polymer ?
#
loop_
_entity_poly.entity_id
_entity_poly.type
_entity_poly.pdbx_seq_one_letter_code
_entity_poly.pdbx_strand_id
1 'polypeptide(L)'
;MPYRQWHQRADMVSALRWYKLEDIITHVHVLREWIMNADVEQQPPPRLSPSPPVCRRRRFSESAYVCEAVGGWGLRLDRLALSLLLIYEPARLGRGYPNTATPGEGEVAVLETIDDILKAAETYEDVFTRDAFEDRYDLDWYMDVASEPSDKTTKTSNSITANQ
;
A
#
# COMPACT_ATOMS: atom_id res chain seq x y z
N MET A 1 -14.26 3.81 15.79
CA MET A 1 -15.19 2.66 15.64
C MET A 1 -14.40 1.42 15.26
N PRO A 2 -14.86 0.19 15.52
CA PRO A 2 -14.18 -1.02 15.05
C PRO A 2 -14.93 -1.71 13.89
N TYR A 3 -14.24 -2.60 13.18
CA TYR A 3 -14.89 -3.56 12.27
C TYR A 3 -15.78 -4.53 13.06
N ARG A 4 -16.98 -4.83 12.53
CA ARG A 4 -17.91 -5.79 13.15
C ARG A 4 -17.39 -7.23 13.07
N GLN A 5 -16.74 -7.56 11.95
CA GLN A 5 -16.40 -8.93 11.57
C GLN A 5 -14.88 -9.19 11.60
N TRP A 6 -14.17 -8.66 12.61
CA TRP A 6 -12.72 -8.81 12.69
C TRP A 6 -12.31 -10.22 13.13
N HIS A 7 -12.07 -11.09 12.15
CA HIS A 7 -11.67 -12.48 12.34
C HIS A 7 -10.14 -12.70 12.26
N GLN A 8 -9.67 -13.91 12.61
CA GLN A 8 -8.25 -14.27 12.66
C GLN A 8 -7.47 -13.99 11.35
N ARG A 9 -8.11 -14.13 10.18
CA ARG A 9 -7.45 -13.82 8.89
C ARG A 9 -7.16 -12.32 8.75
N ALA A 10 -8.00 -11.45 9.31
CA ALA A 10 -7.82 -10.01 9.32
C ALA A 10 -6.71 -9.60 10.30
N ASP A 11 -6.61 -10.27 11.45
CA ASP A 11 -5.45 -10.12 12.36
C ASP A 11 -4.15 -10.46 11.64
N MET A 12 -4.09 -11.64 11.01
CA MET A 12 -2.90 -12.10 10.29
C MET A 12 -2.50 -11.12 9.17
N VAL A 13 -3.44 -10.70 8.32
CA VAL A 13 -3.12 -9.81 7.20
C VAL A 13 -2.71 -8.41 7.67
N SER A 14 -3.27 -7.92 8.78
CA SER A 14 -2.92 -6.60 9.34
C SER A 14 -1.50 -6.56 9.92
N ALA A 15 -0.92 -7.72 10.25
CA ALA A 15 0.43 -7.86 10.77
C ALA A 15 1.50 -7.94 9.67
N LEU A 16 1.10 -8.12 8.40
CA LEU A 16 2.03 -8.13 7.27
C LEU A 16 2.59 -6.72 7.01
N ARG A 17 3.68 -6.62 6.25
CA ARG A 17 4.14 -5.30 5.81
C ARG A 17 3.28 -4.79 4.67
N TRP A 18 2.84 -3.57 4.86
CA TRP A 18 2.07 -2.81 3.89
C TRP A 18 2.82 -1.53 3.57
N TYR A 19 2.65 -1.08 2.34
CA TYR A 19 3.27 0.15 1.86
C TYR A 19 2.22 0.91 1.08
N LYS A 20 2.18 2.23 1.25
CA LYS A 20 1.38 3.04 0.35
C LYS A 20 2.01 3.04 -1.03
N LEU A 21 1.18 2.99 -2.05
CA LEU A 21 1.65 3.03 -3.43
C LEU A 21 2.38 4.36 -3.73
N GLU A 22 1.86 5.49 -3.22
CA GLU A 22 2.48 6.81 -3.35
C GLU A 22 3.90 6.88 -2.75
N ASP A 23 4.11 6.22 -1.60
CA ASP A 23 5.39 6.18 -0.92
C ASP A 23 6.40 5.35 -1.71
N ILE A 24 5.96 4.24 -2.32
CA ILE A 24 6.81 3.42 -3.20
C ILE A 24 7.24 4.22 -4.43
N ILE A 25 6.30 4.88 -5.12
CA ILE A 25 6.59 5.67 -6.32
C ILE A 25 7.60 6.77 -5.99
N THR A 26 7.35 7.51 -4.91
CA THR A 26 8.27 8.56 -4.45
C THR A 26 9.64 7.97 -4.13
N HIS A 27 9.68 6.85 -3.41
CA HIS A 27 10.90 6.18 -3.02
C HIS A 27 11.75 5.73 -4.21
N VAL A 28 11.16 5.13 -5.24
CA VAL A 28 11.91 4.68 -6.42
C VAL A 28 12.45 5.84 -7.25
N HIS A 29 11.77 6.99 -7.28
CA HIS A 29 12.31 8.20 -7.90
C HIS A 29 13.51 8.75 -7.13
N VAL A 30 13.42 8.83 -5.80
CA VAL A 30 14.55 9.24 -4.95
C VAL A 30 15.73 8.27 -5.10
N LEU A 31 15.47 6.96 -5.20
CA LEU A 31 16.51 5.96 -5.46
C LEU A 31 17.18 6.16 -6.82
N ARG A 32 16.41 6.42 -7.87
CA ARG A 32 16.97 6.73 -9.20
C ARG A 32 17.90 7.94 -9.12
N GLU A 33 17.47 9.02 -8.46
CA GLU A 33 18.31 10.21 -8.28
C GLU A 33 19.56 9.91 -7.46
N TRP A 34 19.45 9.11 -6.40
CA TRP A 34 20.58 8.68 -5.57
C TRP A 34 21.61 7.91 -6.40
N ILE A 35 21.20 6.96 -7.25
CA ILE A 35 22.13 6.21 -8.13
C ILE A 35 22.83 7.14 -9.12
N MET A 36 22.09 8.08 -9.71
CA MET A 36 22.62 8.94 -10.77
C MET A 36 23.51 10.07 -10.26
N ASN A 37 23.30 10.54 -9.04
CA ASN A 37 23.92 11.76 -8.52
C ASN A 37 24.83 11.54 -7.30
N ALA A 38 24.66 10.45 -6.54
CA ALA A 38 25.41 10.28 -5.30
C ALA A 38 26.80 9.71 -5.56
N ASP A 39 27.78 10.17 -4.78
CA ASP A 39 28.91 9.32 -4.43
C ASP A 39 28.36 8.22 -3.52
N VAL A 40 27.93 7.12 -4.13
CA VAL A 40 27.19 6.01 -3.50
C VAL A 40 27.94 5.47 -2.26
N GLU A 41 29.26 5.63 -2.22
CA GLU A 41 30.10 5.23 -1.09
C GLU A 41 29.88 6.08 0.17
N GLN A 42 29.41 7.32 0.05
CA GLN A 42 29.32 8.26 1.16
C GLN A 42 27.95 8.31 1.84
N GLN A 43 26.88 7.85 1.17
CA GLN A 43 25.52 7.94 1.70
C GLN A 43 24.80 6.60 1.62
N PRO A 44 24.21 6.12 2.73
CA PRO A 44 23.41 4.91 2.68
C PRO A 44 22.19 5.12 1.78
N PRO A 45 21.70 4.06 1.10
CA PRO A 45 20.52 4.18 0.28
C PRO A 45 19.31 4.59 1.15
N PRO A 46 18.40 5.42 0.61
CA PRO A 46 17.16 5.75 1.30
C PRO A 46 16.38 4.47 1.61
N ARG A 47 15.58 4.49 2.67
CA ARG A 47 14.83 3.31 3.14
C ARG A 47 13.33 3.54 3.03
N LEU A 48 12.64 2.59 2.41
CA LEU A 48 11.19 2.53 2.43
C LEU A 48 10.72 1.96 3.78
N SER A 49 9.79 2.66 4.43
CA SER A 49 9.22 2.25 5.72
C SER A 49 7.81 1.67 5.51
N PRO A 50 7.48 0.52 6.13
CA PRO A 50 6.11 0.01 6.11
C PRO A 50 5.14 0.96 6.80
N SER A 51 3.93 1.06 6.26
CA SER A 51 2.83 1.84 6.81
C SER A 51 1.57 0.96 6.87
N PRO A 52 1.17 0.48 8.06
CA PRO A 52 0.01 -0.40 8.17
C PRO A 52 -1.27 0.40 7.87
N PRO A 53 -2.11 -0.02 6.89
CA PRO A 53 -3.29 0.73 6.46
C PRO A 53 -4.47 0.59 7.40
N VAL A 54 -4.49 -0.47 8.21
CA VAL A 54 -5.67 -0.93 8.93
C VAL A 54 -5.28 -1.54 10.27
N CYS A 55 -6.19 -1.53 11.22
CA CYS A 55 -6.19 -2.44 12.37
C CYS A 55 -7.63 -2.60 12.88
N ARG A 56 -7.86 -3.45 13.88
CA ARG A 56 -9.22 -3.65 14.42
C ARG A 56 -9.97 -2.37 14.79
N ARG A 57 -9.25 -1.32 15.22
CA ARG A 57 -9.81 -0.02 15.64
C ARG A 57 -9.61 1.11 14.63
N ARG A 58 -8.98 0.84 13.49
CA ARG A 58 -8.65 1.82 12.46
C ARG A 58 -9.04 1.27 11.11
N ARG A 59 -9.99 1.93 10.46
CA ARG A 59 -10.46 1.55 9.12
C ARG A 59 -9.31 1.59 8.14
N PHE A 60 -9.38 0.77 7.11
CA PHE A 60 -8.47 0.85 5.99
C PHE A 60 -8.49 2.27 5.39
N SER A 61 -7.31 2.84 5.17
CA SER A 61 -7.12 4.20 4.63
C SER A 61 -7.69 4.34 3.21
N GLU A 62 -8.09 5.55 2.78
CA GLU A 62 -8.56 5.79 1.39
C GLU A 62 -7.46 5.63 0.34
N SER A 63 -6.20 5.66 0.76
CA SER A 63 -5.07 5.53 -0.16
C SER A 63 -4.95 4.11 -0.71
N ALA A 64 -4.25 3.98 -1.84
CA ALA A 64 -3.85 2.70 -2.40
C ALA A 64 -2.66 2.12 -1.63
N TYR A 65 -2.73 0.82 -1.29
CA TYR A 65 -1.64 0.10 -0.63
C TYR A 65 -1.28 -1.17 -1.37
N VAL A 66 -0.06 -1.63 -1.16
CA VAL A 66 0.41 -2.96 -1.56
C VAL A 66 0.86 -3.72 -0.32
N CYS A 67 0.73 -5.04 -0.36
CA CYS A 67 1.18 -5.93 0.71
C CYS A 67 2.33 -6.79 0.19
N GLU A 68 3.42 -6.90 0.97
CA GLU A 68 4.58 -7.68 0.54
C GLU A 68 4.25 -9.17 0.27
N ALA A 69 3.26 -9.72 0.97
CA ALA A 69 2.90 -11.13 0.88
C ALA A 69 1.83 -11.43 -0.20
N VAL A 70 1.39 -10.42 -0.96
CA VAL A 70 0.37 -10.58 -2.00
C VAL A 70 0.95 -10.16 -3.35
N GLY A 71 0.79 -11.03 -4.35
CA GLY A 71 1.24 -10.74 -5.71
C GLY A 71 2.77 -10.77 -5.86
N GLY A 72 3.27 -9.96 -6.79
CA GLY A 72 4.71 -9.85 -7.08
C GLY A 72 5.46 -8.80 -6.24
N TRP A 73 4.78 -8.01 -5.42
CA TRP A 73 5.37 -6.83 -4.76
C TRP A 73 6.52 -7.15 -3.80
N GLY A 74 6.39 -8.18 -2.96
CA GLY A 74 7.46 -8.57 -2.03
C GLY A 74 8.76 -8.89 -2.77
N LEU A 75 8.68 -9.67 -3.85
CA LEU A 75 9.85 -10.04 -4.66
C LEU A 75 10.50 -8.83 -5.34
N ARG A 76 9.69 -7.87 -5.84
CA ARG A 76 10.21 -6.63 -6.44
C ARG A 76 10.98 -5.80 -5.41
N LEU A 77 10.41 -5.62 -4.21
CA LEU A 77 11.06 -4.88 -3.13
C LEU A 77 12.31 -5.58 -2.61
N ASP A 78 12.30 -6.91 -2.51
CA ASP A 78 13.47 -7.70 -2.09
C ASP A 78 14.61 -7.64 -3.11
N ARG A 79 14.29 -7.73 -4.41
CA ARG A 79 15.28 -7.57 -5.50
C ARG A 79 15.89 -6.18 -5.46
N LEU A 80 15.07 -5.14 -5.31
CA LEU A 80 15.52 -3.77 -5.21
C LEU A 80 16.48 -3.59 -4.02
N ALA A 81 16.08 -4.04 -2.83
CA ALA A 81 16.89 -3.95 -1.62
C ALA A 81 18.20 -4.75 -1.75
N LEU A 82 18.16 -5.92 -2.37
CA LEU A 82 19.35 -6.74 -2.59
C LEU A 82 20.33 -6.03 -3.52
N SER A 83 19.87 -5.53 -4.67
CA SER A 83 20.73 -4.84 -5.65
C SER A 83 21.35 -3.58 -5.05
N LEU A 84 20.58 -2.78 -4.28
CA LEU A 84 21.11 -1.62 -3.55
C LEU A 84 22.24 -2.00 -2.58
N LEU A 85 22.12 -3.14 -1.89
CA LEU A 85 23.18 -3.63 -1.00
C LEU A 85 24.43 -4.08 -1.75
N LEU A 86 24.33 -4.52 -3.02
CA LEU A 86 25.51 -4.88 -3.82
C LEU A 86 26.28 -3.65 -4.28
N ILE A 87 25.57 -2.57 -4.57
CA ILE A 87 26.18 -1.29 -4.92
C ILE A 87 26.84 -0.67 -3.68
N TYR A 88 26.12 -0.64 -2.55
CA TYR A 88 26.60 -0.02 -1.31
C TYR A 88 27.68 -0.84 -0.58
N GLU A 89 27.63 -2.18 -0.68
CA GLU A 89 28.61 -3.08 -0.05
C GLU A 89 29.23 -4.04 -1.09
N PRO A 90 30.17 -3.57 -1.94
CA PRO A 90 30.77 -4.39 -3.00
C PRO A 90 31.42 -5.69 -2.49
N ALA A 91 31.87 -5.73 -1.24
CA ALA A 91 32.39 -6.94 -0.59
C ALA A 91 31.39 -8.12 -0.62
N ARG A 92 30.08 -7.84 -0.70
CA ARG A 92 29.05 -8.88 -0.80
C ARG A 92 29.07 -9.60 -2.14
N LEU A 93 29.61 -9.03 -3.21
CA LEU A 93 29.70 -9.66 -4.54
C LEU A 93 30.43 -11.01 -4.50
N GLY A 94 31.33 -11.20 -3.52
CA GLY A 94 32.01 -12.48 -3.27
C GLY A 94 31.07 -13.66 -2.93
N ARG A 95 29.77 -13.41 -2.69
CA ARG A 95 28.76 -14.47 -2.50
C ARG A 95 28.28 -15.10 -3.82
N GLY A 96 28.62 -14.52 -4.98
CA GLY A 96 28.32 -15.08 -6.30
C GLY A 96 26.84 -14.94 -6.69
N TYR A 97 26.32 -13.71 -6.71
CA TYR A 97 24.94 -13.47 -7.15
C TYR A 97 24.80 -13.75 -8.65
N PRO A 98 23.69 -14.37 -9.10
CA PRO A 98 23.44 -14.57 -10.52
C PRO A 98 23.43 -13.23 -11.26
N ASN A 99 24.19 -13.14 -12.35
CA ASN A 99 24.21 -11.97 -13.24
C ASN A 99 24.66 -10.65 -12.57
N THR A 100 25.39 -10.71 -11.45
CA THR A 100 25.96 -9.52 -10.81
C THR A 100 27.34 -9.85 -10.25
N ALA A 101 28.36 -9.53 -11.04
CA ALA A 101 29.78 -9.64 -10.73
C ALA A 101 30.40 -8.28 -10.35
N THR A 102 29.80 -7.16 -10.74
CA THR A 102 30.33 -5.82 -10.49
C THR A 102 29.30 -4.87 -9.86
N PRO A 103 29.72 -3.80 -9.16
CA PRO A 103 28.80 -2.79 -8.65
C PRO A 103 27.97 -2.12 -9.76
N GLY A 104 28.57 -1.87 -10.92
CA GLY A 104 27.86 -1.26 -12.06
C GLY A 104 26.74 -2.15 -12.63
N GLU A 105 26.91 -3.47 -12.63
CA GLU A 105 25.81 -4.39 -12.95
C GLU A 105 24.70 -4.33 -11.91
N GLY A 106 25.04 -4.09 -10.64
CA GLY A 106 24.09 -3.83 -9.56
C GLY A 106 23.26 -2.56 -9.82
N GLU A 107 23.89 -1.47 -10.27
CA GLU A 107 23.21 -0.22 -10.63
C GLU A 107 22.20 -0.43 -11.75
N VAL A 108 22.59 -1.13 -12.83
CA VAL A 108 21.68 -1.49 -13.93
C VAL A 108 20.51 -2.32 -13.42
N ALA A 109 20.78 -3.34 -12.59
CA ALA A 109 19.74 -4.18 -12.01
C ALA A 109 18.75 -3.39 -11.12
N VAL A 110 19.22 -2.34 -10.41
CA VAL A 110 18.31 -1.45 -9.69
C VAL A 110 17.44 -0.66 -10.65
N LEU A 111 18.01 -0.07 -11.70
CA LEU A 111 17.25 0.71 -12.68
C LEU A 111 16.18 -0.12 -13.39
N GLU A 112 16.48 -1.38 -13.73
CA GLU A 112 15.52 -2.34 -14.28
C GLU A 112 14.41 -2.68 -13.28
N THR A 113 14.77 -2.88 -12.00
CA THR A 113 13.79 -3.17 -10.95
C THR A 113 12.88 -1.96 -10.66
N ILE A 114 13.43 -0.73 -10.73
CA ILE A 114 12.65 0.51 -10.63
C ILE A 114 11.63 0.58 -11.78
N ASP A 115 12.03 0.29 -13.01
CA ASP A 115 11.13 0.28 -14.17
C ASP A 115 10.00 -0.76 -14.02
N ASP A 116 10.31 -1.97 -13.57
CA ASP A 116 9.31 -3.00 -13.29
C ASP A 116 8.32 -2.57 -12.19
N ILE A 117 8.81 -1.95 -11.11
CA ILE A 117 7.96 -1.40 -10.04
C ILE A 117 7.03 -0.31 -10.57
N LEU A 118 7.53 0.60 -11.40
CA LEU A 118 6.73 1.68 -11.97
C LEU A 118 5.64 1.14 -12.92
N LYS A 119 5.95 0.11 -13.72
CA LYS A 119 4.96 -0.58 -14.57
C LYS A 119 3.88 -1.28 -13.76
N ALA A 120 4.27 -1.98 -12.69
CA ALA A 120 3.31 -2.62 -11.77
C ALA A 120 2.41 -1.56 -11.09
N ALA A 121 2.98 -0.42 -10.69
CA ALA A 121 2.23 0.70 -10.12
C ALA A 121 1.26 1.33 -11.14
N GLU A 122 1.70 1.56 -12.39
CA GLU A 122 0.88 2.13 -13.46
C GLU A 122 -0.32 1.25 -13.79
N THR A 123 -0.13 -0.07 -13.81
CA THR A 123 -1.17 -1.06 -14.11
C THR A 123 -2.07 -1.40 -12.91
N TYR A 124 -1.81 -0.79 -11.73
CA TYR A 124 -2.51 -1.11 -10.47
C TYR A 124 -2.46 -2.61 -10.12
N GLU A 125 -1.36 -3.28 -10.46
CA GLU A 125 -1.17 -4.72 -10.21
C GLU A 125 -1.21 -5.02 -8.71
N ASP A 126 -2.11 -5.90 -8.26
CA ASP A 126 -2.24 -6.35 -6.86
C ASP A 126 -2.33 -5.22 -5.80
N VAL A 127 -2.89 -4.07 -6.20
CA VAL A 127 -3.12 -2.92 -5.32
C VAL A 127 -4.43 -3.06 -4.55
N PHE A 128 -4.40 -2.72 -3.27
CA PHE A 128 -5.55 -2.69 -2.38
C PHE A 128 -6.06 -1.28 -2.17
N THR A 129 -7.32 -1.06 -2.56
CA THR A 129 -8.15 0.02 -2.04
C THR A 129 -8.86 -0.45 -0.77
N ARG A 130 -9.49 0.48 -0.04
CA ARG A 130 -10.36 0.11 1.07
C ARG A 130 -11.40 -0.90 0.66
N ASP A 131 -12.15 -0.63 -0.40
CA ASP A 131 -13.28 -1.48 -0.81
C ASP A 131 -12.78 -2.88 -1.19
N ALA A 132 -11.66 -2.98 -1.92
CA ALA A 132 -11.05 -4.26 -2.25
C ALA A 132 -10.57 -5.03 -1.01
N PHE A 133 -10.05 -4.33 0.00
CA PHE A 133 -9.64 -4.95 1.26
C PHE A 133 -10.85 -5.42 2.07
N GLU A 134 -11.87 -4.58 2.21
CA GLU A 134 -13.09 -4.89 2.97
C GLU A 134 -13.85 -6.06 2.33
N ASP A 135 -13.99 -6.07 1.01
CA ASP A 135 -14.62 -7.17 0.25
C ASP A 135 -13.83 -8.48 0.38
N ARG A 136 -12.50 -8.47 0.17
CA ARG A 136 -11.67 -9.68 0.21
C ARG A 136 -11.68 -10.37 1.57
N TYR A 137 -11.85 -9.62 2.65
CA TYR A 137 -11.82 -10.13 4.03
C TYR A 137 -13.17 -10.10 4.73
N ASP A 138 -14.27 -9.83 4.00
CA ASP A 138 -15.64 -9.80 4.52
C ASP A 138 -15.77 -8.88 5.77
N LEU A 139 -15.23 -7.66 5.65
CA LEU A 139 -15.12 -6.71 6.77
C LEU A 139 -16.07 -5.53 6.63
N ASP A 140 -17.04 -5.44 7.54
CA ASP A 140 -17.92 -4.28 7.64
C ASP A 140 -17.44 -3.27 8.68
N TRP A 141 -17.20 -2.04 8.25
CA TRP A 141 -16.94 -0.94 9.17
C TRP A 141 -18.24 -0.41 9.77
N TYR A 142 -18.39 -0.49 11.10
CA TYR A 142 -19.56 0.05 11.76
C TYR A 142 -19.52 1.58 11.77
N MET A 143 -20.30 2.19 10.87
CA MET A 143 -20.78 3.56 11.04
C MET A 143 -22.02 3.47 11.91
N ASP A 144 -21.98 4.04 13.12
CA ASP A 144 -23.20 4.29 13.88
C ASP A 144 -23.94 5.36 13.08
N VAL A 145 -24.80 4.92 12.15
CA VAL A 145 -25.71 5.83 11.46
C VAL A 145 -26.63 6.27 12.57
N ALA A 146 -26.32 7.41 13.18
CA ALA A 146 -27.23 8.09 14.09
C ALA A 146 -28.57 8.08 13.38
N SER A 147 -29.49 7.28 13.91
CA SER A 147 -30.86 7.21 13.45
C SER A 147 -31.39 8.64 13.52
N GLU A 148 -31.42 9.34 12.39
CA GLU A 148 -32.28 10.51 12.26
C GLU A 148 -33.67 10.01 12.65
N PRO A 149 -34.31 10.59 13.68
CA PRO A 149 -35.70 10.30 13.91
C PRO A 149 -36.45 10.77 12.65
N SER A 150 -36.89 9.79 11.85
CA SER A 150 -37.90 9.98 10.83
C SER A 150 -39.19 10.38 11.55
N ASP A 151 -39.34 11.67 11.85
CA ASP A 151 -40.60 12.24 12.29
C ASP A 151 -41.58 12.23 11.11
N LYS A 152 -42.21 11.07 10.95
CA LYS A 152 -43.48 10.90 10.25
C LYS A 152 -44.60 11.25 11.22
N THR A 153 -45.06 12.50 11.20
CA THR A 153 -46.34 12.90 11.82
C THR A 153 -46.80 14.19 11.11
N THR A 154 -47.95 14.37 10.44
CA THR A 154 -49.10 13.55 10.03
C THR A 154 -49.81 14.37 8.95
N LYS A 155 -50.22 13.73 7.84
CA LYS A 155 -51.26 14.27 6.97
C LYS A 155 -52.58 14.27 7.73
N THR A 156 -53.18 15.43 7.98
CA THR A 156 -54.63 15.52 8.22
C THR A 156 -55.22 16.38 7.12
N SER A 157 -55.68 15.70 6.07
CA SER A 157 -56.73 16.22 5.18
C SER A 157 -58.08 15.83 5.77
N ASN A 158 -59.01 16.79 5.84
CA ASN A 158 -60.47 16.65 5.70
C ASN A 158 -61.01 18.10 5.69
N SER A 159 -61.27 18.72 4.54
CA SER A 159 -62.48 18.66 3.70
C SER A 159 -63.75 19.31 4.31
N ILE A 160 -64.04 20.53 3.81
CA ILE A 160 -65.32 21.05 3.24
C ILE A 160 -66.61 20.97 4.06
N THR A 161 -67.24 22.13 4.32
CA THR A 161 -68.65 22.51 3.98
C THR A 161 -68.87 24.00 4.33
N ALA A 162 -69.12 24.92 3.38
CA ALA A 162 -70.37 25.29 2.71
C ALA A 162 -71.32 26.23 3.51
N ASN A 163 -71.54 27.41 2.94
CA ASN A 163 -72.71 28.32 2.98
C ASN A 163 -73.35 28.74 4.32
N GLN A 164 -73.28 30.04 4.64
CA GLN A 164 -74.36 31.03 4.47
C GLN A 164 -73.85 32.46 4.69
#